data_AF-A0AAV0UGR1-F1
#
_entry.id   AF-A0AAV0UGR1-F1
#
_cell.length_a   1.000
_cell.length_b   1.000
_cell.length_c   1.000
_cell.angle_alpha   90.00
_cell.angle_beta   90.00
_cell.angle_gamma   90.00
#
_symmetry.space_group_name_H-M   'P 1'
#
loop_
_entity.id
_entity.type
_entity.pdbx_description
1 polymer ?
#
loop_
_entity_poly.entity_id
_entity_poly.type
_entity_poly.pdbx_seq_one_letter_code
_entity_poly.pdbx_strand_id
1 'polypeptide(L)'
;MRKKRKGVVKETLIEGTFASPRGVDLRQILENVPVNLHLSVSLGGESLAQWYDVLCTFKENLYAQHKHLQLFRAKLKLLESDSESALVAIAIWRLVFRLSVAVATQPLHKNLRLILDVLAQQHHEELRIVAATELRLFLDTLWTVSEMHHLIPDQRVLLLDRLLHIVEFPFLARVLVENPVLKGENGTVQYLLQFVTCCADQLEALGAPIVDYQEVREKRRDKSCSSVDERGATSF
;
A
#
# COMPACT_ATOMS: atom_id res chain seq x y z
N MET A 1 50.66 21.26 -0.83
CA MET A 1 50.52 20.74 -2.21
C MET A 1 49.05 20.54 -2.54
N ARG A 2 48.56 21.26 -3.57
CA ARG A 2 47.16 21.25 -4.06
C ARG A 2 47.02 20.12 -5.08
N LYS A 3 46.14 19.14 -4.84
CA LYS A 3 45.83 18.07 -5.82
C LYS A 3 44.57 18.46 -6.60
N LYS A 4 44.74 19.08 -7.77
CA LYS A 4 43.70 19.25 -8.80
C LYS A 4 43.22 17.85 -9.23
N ARG A 5 41.93 17.54 -9.07
CA ARG A 5 41.32 16.37 -9.73
C ARG A 5 40.80 16.82 -11.10
N LYS A 6 41.25 16.10 -12.13
CA LYS A 6 40.93 16.30 -13.54
C LYS A 6 39.40 16.25 -13.71
N GLY A 7 38.84 17.32 -14.28
CA GLY A 7 37.47 17.34 -14.76
C GLY A 7 37.31 16.27 -15.83
N VAL A 8 36.36 15.37 -15.62
CA VAL A 8 35.91 14.39 -16.60
C VAL A 8 35.24 15.15 -17.74
N VAL A 9 35.58 14.74 -18.96
CA VAL A 9 35.10 15.25 -20.24
C VAL A 9 33.57 15.26 -20.26
N LYS A 10 32.99 16.42 -20.56
CA LYS A 10 31.57 16.54 -20.94
C LYS A 10 31.39 15.85 -22.29
N GLU A 11 30.96 14.60 -22.27
CA GLU A 11 30.29 14.03 -23.43
C GLU A 11 28.93 14.70 -23.54
N THR A 12 28.76 15.41 -24.65
CA THR A 12 27.52 16.04 -25.10
C THR A 12 26.45 14.97 -25.21
N LEU A 13 25.56 14.90 -24.20
CA LEU A 13 24.34 14.13 -24.28
C LEU A 13 23.51 14.71 -25.43
N ILE A 14 23.34 13.90 -26.45
CA ILE A 14 22.47 14.13 -27.60
C ILE A 14 21.09 14.51 -27.08
N GLU A 15 20.52 15.57 -27.66
CA GLU A 15 19.13 16.00 -27.52
C GLU A 15 18.21 14.87 -28.02
N GLY A 16 18.01 13.87 -27.18
CA GLY A 16 16.99 12.85 -27.26
C GLY A 16 16.14 13.00 -26.02
N THR A 17 14.90 13.41 -26.21
CA THR A 17 13.88 13.61 -25.18
C THR A 17 13.75 12.35 -24.31
N PHE A 18 14.51 12.26 -23.22
CA PHE A 18 14.18 11.36 -22.12
C PHE A 18 12.90 11.92 -21.50
N ALA A 19 11.76 11.54 -22.06
CA ALA A 19 10.47 11.83 -21.49
C ALA A 19 10.52 11.35 -20.03
N SER A 20 10.30 12.27 -19.08
CA SER A 20 10.24 11.91 -17.67
C SER A 20 9.24 10.77 -17.48
N PRO A 21 9.50 9.79 -16.59
CA PRO A 21 8.55 8.72 -16.34
C PRO A 21 7.21 9.33 -15.94
N ARG A 22 6.12 8.77 -16.50
CA ARG A 22 4.77 9.21 -16.19
C ARG A 22 4.52 9.09 -14.69
N GLY A 23 3.88 10.11 -14.14
CA GLY A 23 3.42 10.11 -12.75
C GLY A 23 2.22 9.20 -12.54
N VAL A 24 1.75 9.17 -11.30
CA VAL A 24 0.56 8.43 -10.90
C VAL A 24 -0.66 9.34 -11.02
N ASP A 25 -1.73 8.86 -11.66
CA ASP A 25 -3.01 9.56 -11.68
C ASP A 25 -3.76 9.35 -10.34
N LEU A 26 -3.44 10.20 -9.36
CA LEU A 26 -3.96 10.06 -7.99
C LEU A 26 -5.48 10.20 -7.90
N ARG A 27 -6.12 10.89 -8.85
CA ARG A 27 -7.59 11.04 -8.89
C ARG A 27 -8.31 9.72 -9.14
N GLN A 28 -7.66 8.74 -9.77
CA GLN A 28 -8.22 7.39 -9.93
C GLN A 28 -8.25 6.61 -8.61
N ILE A 29 -7.45 7.04 -7.63
CA ILE A 29 -7.30 6.38 -6.33
C ILE A 29 -8.17 7.07 -5.30
N LEU A 30 -8.09 8.40 -5.27
CA LEU A 30 -8.86 9.22 -4.36
C LEU A 30 -9.32 10.47 -5.11
N GLU A 31 -10.62 10.53 -5.40
CA GLU A 31 -11.19 11.64 -6.16
C GLU A 31 -11.04 12.95 -5.39
N ASN A 32 -11.30 12.97 -4.08
CA ASN A 32 -11.29 14.17 -3.25
C ASN A 32 -10.58 13.93 -1.91
N VAL A 33 -10.05 15.01 -1.32
CA VAL A 33 -9.42 14.95 0.01
C VAL A 33 -10.48 14.56 1.07
N PRO A 34 -10.21 13.61 1.98
CA PRO A 34 -11.22 13.10 2.91
C PRO A 34 -11.72 14.16 3.90
N VAL A 35 -10.82 15.03 4.34
CA VAL A 35 -11.10 16.15 5.25
C VAL A 35 -10.27 17.34 4.77
N ASN A 36 -10.94 18.39 4.28
CA ASN A 36 -10.25 19.59 3.83
C ASN A 36 -10.04 20.58 4.97
N LEU A 37 -8.80 20.95 5.23
CA LEU A 37 -8.43 21.96 6.22
C LEU A 37 -7.49 22.99 5.60
N HIS A 38 -7.48 24.19 6.17
CA HIS A 38 -6.53 25.22 5.79
C HIS A 38 -5.14 24.85 6.33
N LEU A 39 -4.12 24.91 5.47
CA LEU A 39 -2.74 24.69 5.88
C LEU A 39 -2.15 26.00 6.41
N SER A 40 -1.28 25.92 7.40
CA SER A 40 -0.54 27.08 7.88
C SER A 40 0.31 27.69 6.76
N VAL A 41 0.70 28.96 6.92
CA VAL A 41 1.60 29.65 5.98
C VAL A 41 2.91 28.87 5.79
N SER A 42 3.42 28.23 6.85
CA SER A 42 4.62 27.39 6.80
C SER A 42 4.46 26.17 5.88
N LEU A 43 3.25 25.62 5.77
CA LEU A 43 2.92 24.51 4.87
C LEU A 43 2.55 24.96 3.45
N GLY A 44 2.19 26.22 3.26
CA GLY A 44 1.83 26.79 1.97
C GLY A 44 0.72 27.84 2.03
N GLY A 45 -0.01 27.94 3.16
CA GLY A 45 -1.09 28.92 3.34
C GLY A 45 -2.33 28.65 2.49
N GLU A 46 -2.40 27.51 1.83
CA GLU A 46 -3.52 27.06 0.99
C GLU A 46 -4.31 25.96 1.72
N SER A 47 -5.43 25.51 1.15
CA SER A 47 -6.15 24.34 1.68
C SER A 47 -5.47 23.00 1.32
N LEU A 48 -5.69 21.96 2.11
CA LEU A 48 -5.19 20.61 1.82
C LEU A 48 -5.71 20.07 0.48
N ALA A 49 -6.94 20.42 0.11
CA ALA A 49 -7.52 20.12 -1.20
C ALA A 49 -6.71 20.78 -2.34
N GLN A 50 -6.39 22.07 -2.22
CA GLN A 50 -5.58 22.77 -3.23
C GLN A 50 -4.18 22.16 -3.36
N TRP A 51 -3.54 21.84 -2.23
CA TRP A 51 -2.26 21.13 -2.25
C TRP A 51 -2.37 19.79 -3.00
N TYR A 52 -3.42 19.01 -2.74
CA TYR A 52 -3.67 17.74 -3.41
C TYR A 52 -3.95 17.92 -4.92
N ASP A 53 -4.71 18.95 -5.28
CA ASP A 53 -5.00 19.29 -6.68
C ASP A 53 -3.71 19.56 -7.46
N VAL A 54 -2.79 20.35 -6.88
CA VAL A 54 -1.48 20.61 -7.46
C VAL A 54 -0.69 19.32 -7.64
N LEU A 55 -0.65 18.44 -6.64
CA LEU A 55 0.01 17.14 -6.77
C LEU A 55 -0.57 16.29 -7.92
N CYS A 56 -1.89 16.33 -8.12
CA CYS A 56 -2.57 15.62 -9.21
C CYS A 56 -2.23 16.17 -10.60
N THR A 57 -1.95 17.47 -10.73
CA THR A 57 -1.59 18.08 -12.02
C THR A 57 -0.29 17.52 -12.60
N PHE A 58 0.59 16.98 -11.74
CA PHE A 58 1.87 16.39 -12.13
C PHE A 58 1.76 14.93 -12.60
N LYS A 59 0.57 14.42 -12.94
CA LYS A 59 0.39 13.02 -13.39
C LYS A 59 1.22 12.63 -14.62
N GLU A 60 1.67 13.59 -15.43
CA GLU A 60 2.55 13.33 -16.57
C GLU A 60 4.05 13.34 -16.20
N ASN A 61 4.40 13.65 -14.95
CA ASN A 61 5.79 13.79 -14.51
C ASN A 61 5.99 13.29 -13.06
N LEU A 62 6.49 12.06 -12.94
CA LEU A 62 6.76 11.43 -11.65
C LEU A 62 7.80 12.21 -10.82
N TYR A 63 8.81 12.81 -11.45
CA TYR A 63 9.81 13.60 -10.74
C TYR A 63 9.20 14.86 -10.11
N ALA A 64 8.25 15.49 -10.79
CA ALA A 64 7.53 16.64 -10.24
C ALA A 64 6.67 16.23 -9.04
N GLN A 65 5.97 15.08 -9.10
CA GLN A 65 5.23 14.53 -7.96
C GLN A 65 6.16 14.24 -6.77
N HIS A 66 7.30 13.58 -7.02
CA HIS A 66 8.29 13.32 -5.98
C HIS A 66 8.81 14.60 -5.33
N LYS A 67 9.19 15.60 -6.14
CA LYS A 67 9.68 16.88 -5.64
C LYS A 67 8.61 17.58 -4.79
N HIS A 68 7.36 17.57 -5.24
CA HIS A 68 6.26 18.19 -4.51
C HIS A 68 6.03 17.52 -3.14
N LEU A 69 6.01 16.18 -3.09
CA LEU A 69 5.91 15.43 -1.83
C LEU A 69 7.11 15.68 -0.90
N GLN A 70 8.33 15.74 -1.44
CA GLN A 70 9.55 15.99 -0.66
C GLN A 70 9.55 17.37 -0.02
N LEU A 71 9.12 18.39 -0.76
CA LEU A 71 8.99 19.76 -0.25
C LEU A 71 7.91 19.84 0.82
N PHE A 72 6.76 19.20 0.60
CA PHE A 72 5.69 19.14 1.59
C PHE A 72 6.16 18.49 2.90
N ARG A 73 6.84 17.34 2.81
CA ARG A 73 7.46 16.68 3.98
C ARG A 73 8.43 17.59 4.72
N ALA A 74 9.27 18.34 4.01
CA ALA A 74 10.22 19.25 4.64
C ALA A 74 9.52 20.34 5.44
N LYS A 75 8.40 20.86 4.93
CA LYS A 75 7.56 21.84 5.62
C LYS A 75 6.78 21.25 6.79
N LEU A 76 6.33 19.99 6.72
CA LEU A 76 5.62 19.32 7.82
C LEU A 76 6.43 19.22 9.11
N LYS A 77 7.76 19.18 9.01
CA LYS A 77 8.64 19.24 10.19
C LYS A 77 8.56 20.55 10.95
N LEU A 78 7.98 21.59 10.35
CA LEU A 78 7.79 22.92 10.94
C LEU A 78 6.39 23.08 11.55
N LEU A 79 5.56 22.05 11.51
CA LEU A 79 4.24 22.07 12.15
C LEU A 79 4.41 22.12 13.67
N GLU A 80 3.70 23.03 14.32
CA GLU A 80 3.74 23.19 15.77
C GLU A 80 2.95 22.09 16.47
N SER A 81 3.14 21.92 17.77
CA SER A 81 2.48 20.88 18.58
C SER A 81 1.26 21.42 19.32
N ASP A 82 0.43 22.21 18.64
CA ASP A 82 -0.83 22.73 19.18
C ASP A 82 -2.05 21.94 18.66
N SER A 83 -3.23 22.23 19.21
CA SER A 83 -4.47 21.51 18.88
C SER A 83 -4.94 21.72 17.44
N GLU A 84 -4.72 22.91 16.88
CA GLU A 84 -5.07 23.20 15.48
C GLU A 84 -4.16 22.43 14.52
N SER A 85 -2.86 22.38 14.83
CA SER A 85 -1.88 21.58 14.09
C SER A 85 -2.18 20.08 14.20
N ALA A 86 -2.68 19.59 15.35
CA ALA A 86 -3.09 18.20 15.49
C ALA A 86 -4.24 17.83 14.53
N LEU A 87 -5.23 18.72 14.35
CA LEU A 87 -6.32 18.51 13.37
C LEU A 87 -5.79 18.49 11.94
N VAL A 88 -4.85 19.39 11.61
CA VAL A 88 -4.18 19.41 10.30
C VAL A 88 -3.38 18.13 10.07
N ALA A 89 -2.60 17.67 11.05
CA ALA A 89 -1.85 16.42 10.99
C ALA A 89 -2.76 15.21 10.76
N ILE A 90 -3.92 15.17 11.44
CA ILE A 90 -4.96 14.15 11.26
C ILE A 90 -5.52 14.15 9.83
N ALA A 91 -5.86 15.33 9.28
CA ALA A 91 -6.39 15.43 7.92
C ALA A 91 -5.36 14.97 6.88
N ILE A 92 -4.09 15.37 7.05
CA ILE A 92 -2.99 14.95 6.18
C ILE A 92 -2.77 13.44 6.32
N TRP A 93 -2.80 12.90 7.53
CA TRP A 93 -2.66 11.47 7.76
C TRP A 93 -3.70 10.66 6.97
N ARG A 94 -4.99 11.02 7.07
CA ARG A 94 -6.06 10.33 6.34
C ARG A 94 -5.82 10.32 4.84
N LEU A 95 -5.45 11.48 4.27
CA LEU A 95 -5.14 11.59 2.84
C LEU A 95 -3.94 10.72 2.45
N VAL A 96 -2.80 10.91 3.12
CA VAL A 96 -1.54 10.27 2.74
C VAL A 96 -1.57 8.78 3.00
N PHE A 97 -2.21 8.33 4.08
CA PHE A 97 -2.37 6.90 4.39
C PHE A 97 -3.13 6.19 3.28
N ARG A 98 -4.31 6.69 2.89
CA ARG A 98 -5.12 6.09 1.80
C ARG A 98 -4.37 6.03 0.48
N LEU A 99 -3.60 7.06 0.15
CA LEU A 99 -2.73 7.03 -1.02
C LEU A 99 -1.65 5.95 -0.86
N SER A 100 -0.94 5.92 0.27
CA SER A 100 0.21 5.04 0.51
C SER A 100 -0.10 3.54 0.43
N VAL A 101 -1.33 3.14 0.76
CA VAL A 101 -1.77 1.74 0.76
C VAL A 101 -2.42 1.29 -0.56
N ALA A 102 -2.54 2.21 -1.53
CA ALA A 102 -3.04 1.92 -2.86
C ALA A 102 -1.89 1.47 -3.77
N VAL A 103 -2.06 0.30 -4.41
CA VAL A 103 -1.04 -0.33 -5.28
C VAL A 103 -0.61 0.60 -6.41
N ALA A 104 -1.53 1.38 -6.97
CA ALA A 104 -1.22 2.32 -8.05
C ALA A 104 -0.23 3.43 -7.62
N THR A 105 -0.08 3.72 -6.32
CA THR A 105 0.90 4.70 -5.83
C THR A 105 2.27 4.12 -5.50
N GLN A 106 2.55 2.84 -5.79
CA GLN A 106 3.87 2.24 -5.55
C GLN A 106 5.06 3.14 -6.00
N PRO A 107 5.01 3.81 -7.17
CA PRO A 107 6.06 4.75 -7.55
C PRO A 107 6.32 5.88 -6.54
N LEU A 108 5.29 6.34 -5.82
CA LEU A 108 5.34 7.42 -4.84
C LEU A 108 5.48 6.94 -3.39
N HIS A 109 5.31 5.63 -3.15
CA HIS A 109 5.15 5.03 -1.82
C HIS A 109 6.20 5.50 -0.80
N LYS A 110 7.49 5.51 -1.20
CA LYS A 110 8.58 5.99 -0.33
C LYS A 110 8.34 7.40 0.22
N ASN A 111 7.90 8.34 -0.59
CA ASN A 111 7.70 9.72 -0.13
C ASN A 111 6.42 9.87 0.70
N LEU A 112 5.36 9.12 0.36
CA LEU A 112 4.13 9.07 1.16
C LEU A 112 4.43 8.51 2.55
N ARG A 113 5.16 7.40 2.64
CA ARG A 113 5.60 6.79 3.90
C ARG A 113 6.44 7.76 4.73
N LEU A 114 7.39 8.46 4.11
CA LEU A 114 8.21 9.46 4.80
C LEU A 114 7.40 10.66 5.33
N ILE A 115 6.25 10.98 4.74
CA ILE A 115 5.32 11.98 5.29
C ILE A 115 4.62 11.40 6.52
N LEU A 116 4.11 10.17 6.44
CA LEU A 116 3.51 9.49 7.60
C LEU A 116 4.50 9.35 8.76
N ASP A 117 5.77 9.04 8.48
CA ASP A 117 6.83 8.98 9.50
C ASP A 117 6.99 10.30 10.26
N VAL A 118 6.95 11.44 9.55
CA VAL A 118 7.04 12.77 10.18
C VAL A 118 5.84 13.04 11.07
N LEU A 119 4.63 12.71 10.60
CA LEU A 119 3.40 12.89 11.40
C LEU A 119 3.40 11.99 12.64
N ALA A 120 3.83 10.74 12.50
CA ALA A 120 3.91 9.78 13.60
C ALA A 120 4.88 10.21 14.72
N GLN A 121 5.93 10.97 14.38
CA GLN A 121 6.90 11.51 15.34
C GLN A 121 6.35 12.67 16.19
N GLN A 122 5.23 13.27 15.80
CA GLN A 122 4.65 14.41 16.53
C GLN A 122 3.83 13.97 17.76
N HIS A 123 3.73 12.65 18.03
CA HIS A 123 3.21 12.07 19.27
C HIS A 123 1.79 12.51 19.70
N HIS A 124 0.92 12.86 18.76
CA HIS A 124 -0.48 13.15 19.06
C HIS A 124 -1.26 11.86 19.39
N GLU A 125 -1.93 11.81 20.55
CA GLU A 125 -2.73 10.65 20.96
C GLU A 125 -3.94 10.47 20.01
N GLU A 126 -4.55 11.58 19.59
CA GLU A 126 -5.66 11.61 18.64
C GLU A 126 -5.24 11.03 17.29
N LEU A 127 -3.99 11.26 16.87
CA LEU A 127 -3.46 10.69 15.63
C LEU A 127 -3.40 9.16 15.72
N ARG A 128 -3.07 8.58 16.88
CA ARG A 128 -3.06 7.11 17.07
C ARG A 128 -4.47 6.53 16.91
N ILE A 129 -5.48 7.19 17.47
CA ILE A 129 -6.89 6.77 17.34
C ILE A 129 -7.35 6.83 15.87
N VAL A 130 -7.02 7.93 15.18
CA VAL A 130 -7.35 8.08 13.75
C VAL A 130 -6.60 7.06 12.90
N ALA A 131 -5.31 6.84 13.15
CA ALA A 131 -4.52 5.85 12.45
C ALA A 131 -5.09 4.44 12.62
N ALA A 132 -5.53 4.09 13.83
CA ALA A 132 -6.20 2.82 14.10
C ALA A 132 -7.51 2.68 13.32
N THR A 133 -8.28 3.77 13.24
CA THR A 133 -9.54 3.80 12.50
C THR A 133 -9.32 3.60 11.00
N GLU A 134 -8.37 4.32 10.40
CA GLU A 134 -8.03 4.17 8.98
C GLU A 134 -7.41 2.81 8.69
N LEU A 135 -6.54 2.30 9.57
CA LEU A 135 -5.96 0.96 9.46
C LEU A 135 -7.05 -0.12 9.47
N ARG A 136 -8.04 0.01 10.36
CA ARG A 136 -9.16 -0.92 10.42
C ARG A 136 -9.97 -0.91 9.13
N LEU A 137 -10.36 0.26 8.63
CA LEU A 137 -11.08 0.37 7.35
C LEU A 137 -10.29 -0.25 6.19
N PHE A 138 -8.98 -0.05 6.18
CA PHE A 138 -8.09 -0.66 5.20
C PHE A 138 -8.07 -2.19 5.31
N LEU A 139 -7.92 -2.71 6.52
CA LEU A 139 -7.92 -4.16 6.78
C LEU A 139 -9.27 -4.80 6.45
N ASP A 140 -10.39 -4.18 6.83
CA ASP A 140 -11.75 -4.62 6.47
C ASP A 140 -11.90 -4.76 4.95
N THR A 141 -11.33 -3.82 4.19
CA THR A 141 -11.30 -3.89 2.73
C THR A 141 -10.45 -5.05 2.22
N LEU A 142 -9.26 -5.27 2.80
CA LEU A 142 -8.40 -6.39 2.43
C LEU A 142 -9.03 -7.75 2.77
N TRP A 143 -9.73 -7.85 3.90
CA TRP A 143 -10.42 -9.08 4.30
C TRP A 143 -11.56 -9.42 3.37
N THR A 144 -12.37 -8.43 2.99
CA THR A 144 -13.42 -8.60 1.98
C THR A 144 -12.86 -9.14 0.66
N VAL A 145 -11.66 -8.69 0.27
CA VAL A 145 -10.95 -9.23 -0.90
C VAL A 145 -10.44 -10.65 -0.65
N SER A 146 -9.90 -10.94 0.55
CA SER A 146 -9.37 -12.25 0.91
C SER A 146 -10.42 -13.36 0.92
N GLU A 147 -11.67 -13.03 1.27
CA GLU A 147 -12.82 -13.95 1.32
C GLU A 147 -13.38 -14.28 -0.07
N MET A 148 -12.90 -13.61 -1.12
CA MET A 148 -13.26 -13.96 -2.50
C MET A 148 -12.69 -15.34 -2.81
N HIS A 149 -13.58 -16.32 -3.06
CA HIS A 149 -13.26 -17.75 -3.14
C HIS A 149 -12.30 -18.15 -4.29
N HIS A 150 -11.84 -17.20 -5.10
CA HIS A 150 -11.09 -17.46 -6.34
C HIS A 150 -9.90 -16.52 -6.55
N LEU A 151 -9.24 -16.07 -5.47
CA LEU A 151 -8.00 -15.31 -5.63
C LEU A 151 -6.93 -16.16 -6.34
N ILE A 152 -6.47 -15.66 -7.49
CA ILE A 152 -5.33 -16.24 -8.21
C ILE A 152 -4.01 -15.95 -7.46
N PRO A 153 -2.94 -16.73 -7.68
CA PRO A 153 -1.68 -16.57 -6.94
C PRO A 153 -1.15 -15.13 -6.90
N ASP A 154 -1.14 -14.43 -8.04
CA ASP A 154 -0.65 -13.05 -8.11
C ASP A 154 -1.45 -12.07 -7.23
N GLN A 155 -2.77 -12.28 -7.12
CA GLN A 155 -3.62 -11.46 -6.25
C GLN A 155 -3.35 -11.73 -4.78
N ARG A 156 -3.02 -12.98 -4.42
CA ARG A 156 -2.64 -13.35 -3.05
C ARG A 156 -1.30 -12.72 -2.67
N VAL A 157 -0.32 -12.74 -3.57
CA VAL A 157 0.97 -12.06 -3.38
C VAL A 157 0.75 -10.55 -3.22
N LEU A 158 -0.09 -9.94 -4.05
CA LEU A 158 -0.42 -8.52 -3.94
C LEU A 158 -1.12 -8.19 -2.62
N LEU A 159 -2.00 -9.07 -2.13
CA LEU A 159 -2.65 -8.90 -0.83
C LEU A 159 -1.61 -8.97 0.30
N LEU A 160 -0.71 -9.95 0.27
CA LEU A 160 0.38 -10.09 1.24
C LEU A 160 1.33 -8.89 1.22
N ASP A 161 1.70 -8.38 0.04
CA ASP A 161 2.51 -7.16 -0.09
C ASP A 161 1.83 -5.97 0.59
N ARG A 162 0.51 -5.83 0.41
CA ARG A 162 -0.30 -4.79 1.06
C ARG A 162 -0.35 -4.93 2.57
N LEU A 163 -0.43 -6.14 3.09
CA LEU A 163 -0.35 -6.41 4.54
C LEU A 163 1.05 -6.14 5.09
N LEU A 164 2.10 -6.43 4.33
CA LEU A 164 3.48 -6.21 4.73
C LEU A 164 3.77 -4.72 4.98
N HIS A 165 3.20 -3.81 4.18
CA HIS A 165 3.35 -2.36 4.38
C HIS A 165 2.90 -1.89 5.77
N ILE A 166 1.96 -2.59 6.42
CA ILE A 166 1.52 -2.27 7.78
C ILE A 166 2.61 -2.59 8.79
N VAL A 167 3.17 -3.80 8.74
CA VAL A 167 4.16 -4.27 9.73
C VAL A 167 5.53 -3.63 9.52
N GLU A 168 5.86 -3.25 8.29
CA GLU A 168 7.10 -2.54 8.02
C GLU A 168 7.09 -1.12 8.62
N PHE A 169 5.93 -0.51 8.80
CA PHE A 169 5.82 0.82 9.39
C PHE A 169 5.60 0.72 10.91
N PRO A 170 6.64 0.98 11.75
CA PRO A 170 6.59 0.61 13.17
C PRO A 170 5.46 1.30 13.95
N PHE A 171 5.06 2.50 13.53
CA PHE A 171 3.94 3.20 14.14
C PHE A 171 2.61 2.46 13.91
N LEU A 172 2.34 2.01 12.68
CA LEU A 172 1.14 1.22 12.38
C LEU A 172 1.19 -0.16 13.02
N ALA A 173 2.37 -0.80 13.08
CA ALA A 173 2.53 -2.07 13.78
C ALA A 173 2.16 -1.95 15.27
N ARG A 174 2.60 -0.86 15.94
CA ARG A 174 2.18 -0.57 17.33
C ARG A 174 0.68 -0.33 17.43
N VAL A 175 0.12 0.48 16.53
CA VAL A 175 -1.32 0.77 16.50
C VAL A 175 -2.15 -0.51 16.28
N LEU A 176 -1.68 -1.43 15.43
CA LEU A 176 -2.32 -2.72 15.20
C LEU A 176 -2.36 -3.58 16.47
N VAL A 177 -1.27 -3.59 17.24
CA VAL A 177 -1.13 -4.38 18.47
C VAL A 177 -1.89 -3.75 19.63
N GLU A 178 -1.78 -2.44 19.82
CA GLU A 178 -2.35 -1.71 20.95
C GLU A 178 -3.85 -1.43 20.78
N ASN A 179 -4.33 -1.37 19.54
CA ASN A 179 -5.71 -1.07 19.15
C ASN A 179 -6.38 0.00 20.02
N PRO A 180 -5.97 1.28 19.91
CA PRO A 180 -6.41 2.35 20.80
C PRO A 180 -7.91 2.69 20.71
N VAL A 181 -8.65 2.10 19.75
CA VAL A 181 -10.09 2.33 19.56
C VAL A 181 -10.93 1.49 20.52
N LEU A 182 -10.47 0.28 20.87
CA LEU A 182 -11.20 -0.66 21.72
C LEU A 182 -10.57 -0.69 23.11
N LYS A 183 -11.10 0.11 24.04
CA LYS A 183 -10.71 0.08 25.46
C LYS A 183 -11.24 -1.16 26.22
N GLY A 184 -11.44 -2.29 25.53
CA GLY A 184 -11.98 -3.54 26.10
C GLY A 184 -11.03 -4.70 25.85
N GLU A 185 -10.80 -5.52 26.88
CA GLU A 185 -9.76 -6.58 26.93
C GLU A 185 -9.79 -7.57 25.75
N ASN A 186 -10.96 -7.81 25.14
CA ASN A 186 -11.11 -8.79 24.05
C ASN A 186 -11.06 -8.19 22.64
N GLY A 187 -11.31 -6.88 22.49
CA GLY A 187 -11.36 -6.22 21.17
C GLY A 187 -9.99 -5.97 20.56
N THR A 188 -8.98 -5.81 21.40
CA THR A 188 -7.58 -5.54 21.03
C THR A 188 -6.97 -6.71 20.24
N VAL A 189 -7.27 -7.95 20.66
CA VAL A 189 -6.66 -9.17 20.11
C VAL A 189 -7.28 -9.57 18.76
N GLN A 190 -8.55 -9.25 18.53
CA GLN A 190 -9.29 -9.71 17.34
C GLN A 190 -8.65 -9.25 16.02
N TYR A 191 -8.29 -7.96 15.90
CA TYR A 191 -7.73 -7.41 14.66
C TYR A 191 -6.33 -7.95 14.36
N LEU A 192 -5.52 -8.12 15.41
CA LEU A 192 -4.21 -8.73 15.28
C LEU A 192 -4.33 -10.20 14.86
N LEU A 193 -5.27 -10.95 15.47
CA LEU A 193 -5.52 -12.33 15.09
C LEU A 193 -6.00 -12.43 13.64
N GLN A 194 -6.95 -11.60 13.22
CA GLN A 194 -7.43 -11.56 11.84
C GLN A 194 -6.30 -11.22 10.84
N PHE A 195 -5.41 -10.29 11.21
CA PHE A 195 -4.23 -9.98 10.39
C PHE A 195 -3.33 -11.21 10.23
N VAL A 196 -2.98 -11.88 11.33
CA VAL A 196 -2.09 -13.06 11.32
C VAL A 196 -2.73 -14.24 10.59
N THR A 197 -4.00 -14.53 10.85
CA THR A 197 -4.75 -15.59 10.17
C THR A 197 -4.84 -15.33 8.68
N CYS A 198 -5.16 -14.11 8.26
CA CYS A 198 -5.19 -13.77 6.84
C CYS A 198 -3.83 -14.01 6.16
N CYS A 199 -2.73 -13.56 6.79
CA CYS A 199 -1.38 -13.84 6.28
C CYS A 199 -1.09 -15.33 6.16
N ALA A 200 -1.44 -16.11 7.19
CA ALA A 200 -1.23 -17.56 7.21
C ALA A 200 -2.02 -18.26 6.09
N ASP A 201 -3.31 -17.95 5.96
CA ASP A 201 -4.19 -18.54 4.96
C ASP A 201 -3.70 -18.25 3.53
N GLN A 202 -3.24 -17.02 3.26
CA GLN A 202 -2.70 -16.68 1.94
C GLN A 202 -1.38 -17.39 1.65
N LEU A 203 -0.49 -17.52 2.64
CA LEU A 203 0.78 -18.24 2.49
C LEU A 203 0.56 -19.74 2.30
N GLU A 204 -0.38 -20.34 3.05
CA GLU A 204 -0.76 -21.74 2.88
C GLU A 204 -1.32 -22.00 1.49
N ALA A 205 -2.21 -21.14 1.00
CA ALA A 205 -2.78 -21.27 -0.35
C ALA A 205 -1.72 -21.13 -1.45
N LEU A 206 -0.69 -20.30 -1.26
CA LEU A 206 0.44 -20.17 -2.18
C LEU A 206 1.42 -21.35 -2.10
N GLY A 207 1.55 -21.97 -0.92
CA GLY A 207 2.40 -23.14 -0.68
C GLY A 207 1.73 -24.47 -1.04
N ALA A 208 0.43 -24.47 -1.31
CA ALA A 208 -0.28 -25.67 -1.75
C ALA A 208 0.36 -26.22 -3.05
N PRO A 209 0.56 -27.54 -3.16
CA PRO A 209 1.22 -28.12 -4.32
C PRO A 209 0.48 -27.71 -5.59
N ILE A 210 1.23 -27.23 -6.60
CA ILE A 210 0.71 -26.96 -7.93
C ILE A 210 0.23 -28.30 -8.46
N VAL A 211 -1.08 -28.56 -8.38
CA VAL A 211 -1.64 -29.78 -8.94
C VAL A 211 -1.48 -29.67 -10.44
N ASP A 212 -0.48 -30.39 -10.99
CA ASP A 212 -0.31 -30.52 -12.42
C ASP A 212 -1.55 -31.23 -12.98
N TYR A 213 -2.46 -30.44 -13.55
CA TYR A 213 -3.66 -30.97 -14.22
C TYR A 213 -3.32 -31.87 -15.42
N GLN A 214 -2.05 -31.90 -15.85
CA GLN A 214 -1.52 -32.88 -16.79
C GLN A 214 -1.50 -34.30 -16.19
N GLU A 215 -1.04 -34.47 -14.95
CA GLU A 215 -1.08 -35.78 -14.27
C GLU A 215 -2.51 -36.26 -13.99
N VAL A 216 -3.44 -35.34 -13.71
CA VAL A 216 -4.85 -35.69 -13.46
C VAL A 216 -5.54 -36.12 -14.76
N ARG A 217 -5.15 -35.55 -15.91
CA ARG A 217 -5.63 -36.01 -17.24
C ARG A 217 -5.05 -37.36 -17.63
N GLU A 218 -3.78 -37.63 -17.35
CA GLU A 218 -3.15 -38.94 -17.61
C GLU A 218 -3.72 -40.04 -16.68
N LYS A 219 -3.87 -39.76 -15.38
CA LYS A 219 -4.53 -40.69 -14.43
C LYS A 219 -6.00 -40.95 -14.76
N ARG A 220 -6.70 -40.02 -15.43
CA ARG A 220 -8.07 -40.24 -15.95
C ARG A 220 -8.09 -41.04 -17.25
N ARG A 221 -7.09 -40.89 -18.13
CA ARG A 221 -6.96 -41.71 -19.34
C ARG A 221 -6.63 -43.16 -19.01
N ASP A 222 -5.73 -43.41 -18.06
CA ASP A 222 -5.37 -44.77 -17.65
C ASP A 222 -6.50 -45.49 -16.92
N LYS A 223 -7.38 -44.77 -16.20
CA LYS A 223 -8.60 -45.34 -15.61
C LYS A 223 -9.74 -45.53 -16.62
N SER A 224 -9.75 -44.81 -17.75
CA SER A 224 -10.73 -45.01 -18.81
C SER A 224 -10.39 -46.18 -19.75
N CYS A 225 -9.12 -46.62 -19.80
CA CYS A 225 -8.71 -47.77 -20.60
C CYS A 225 -8.80 -49.13 -19.87
N SER A 226 -9.12 -49.16 -18.57
CA SER A 226 -9.19 -50.41 -17.80
C SER A 226 -10.62 -50.91 -17.52
N SER A 227 -11.64 -50.39 -18.21
CA SER A 227 -13.04 -50.78 -18.01
C SER A 227 -13.82 -51.09 -19.30
N VAL A 228 -13.23 -51.91 -20.17
CA VAL A 228 -13.97 -52.53 -21.30
C VAL A 228 -13.91 -54.06 -21.20
N ASP A 229 -15.02 -54.60 -20.71
CA ASP A 229 -15.69 -55.87 -21.05
C ASP A 229 -14.98 -57.23 -20.91
N GLU A 230 -15.12 -57.83 -19.72
CA GLU A 230 -15.32 -59.28 -19.57
C GLU A 230 -16.80 -59.58 -19.25
N ARG A 231 -17.72 -59.50 -20.23
CA ARG A 231 -19.02 -60.20 -20.15
C ARG A 231 -19.56 -60.61 -21.54
N GLY A 232 -19.66 -61.93 -21.72
CA GLY A 232 -20.56 -62.64 -22.64
C GLY A 232 -20.00 -62.91 -24.04
N ALA A 233 -20.25 -64.01 -24.74
CA ALA A 233 -20.88 -65.31 -24.48
C ALA A 233 -20.81 -66.11 -25.81
N THR A 234 -20.34 -67.36 -25.76
CA THR A 234 -20.74 -68.56 -26.55
C THR A 234 -20.99 -68.56 -28.07
N SER A 235 -20.50 -69.67 -28.68
CA SER A 235 -20.89 -70.42 -29.90
C SER A 235 -20.30 -69.98 -31.25
N PHE A 236 -19.41 -70.80 -31.82
CA PHE A 236 -19.71 -71.93 -32.71
C PHE A 236 -18.65 -73.03 -32.55
#